data_AF-A0A7X7KIU4-F1
#
_entry.id   AF-A0A7X7KIU4-F1
#
_cell.length_a   1.000
_cell.length_b   1.000
_cell.length_c   1.000
_cell.angle_alpha   90.00
_cell.angle_beta   90.00
_cell.angle_gamma   90.00
#
_symmetry.space_group_name_H-M   'P 1'
#
loop_
_entity.id
_entity.type
_entity.pdbx_description
1 polymer ?
#
loop_
_entity_poly.entity_id
_entity_poly.type
_entity_poly.pdbx_seq_one_letter_code
_entity_poly.pdbx_strand_id
1 'polypeptide(L)'
;MNPNPRLRWKYAVAFAVVSTVAVEAVTVAVRFGAGHSAADFIATAPPLLMRIHHMFWCIPLLAVLPAVWQFQKTSGALLGISIGLVVSDLLHHFVVLPLTVDNTGWHWP
;
A
#
# COMPACT_ATOMS: atom_id res chain seq x y z
N MET A 1 3.44 -31.75 -8.22
CA MET A 1 2.93 -31.00 -9.39
C MET A 1 3.94 -29.90 -9.71
N ASN A 2 4.29 -29.71 -10.98
CA ASN A 2 5.13 -28.57 -11.36
C ASN A 2 4.35 -27.27 -11.15
N PRO A 3 4.91 -26.27 -10.46
CA PRO A 3 4.25 -24.99 -10.26
C PRO A 3 3.98 -24.32 -11.62
N ASN A 4 2.75 -23.84 -11.84
CA ASN A 4 2.38 -23.07 -13.03
C ASN A 4 2.66 -21.58 -12.75
N PRO A 5 3.77 -21.01 -13.26
CA PRO A 5 4.16 -19.64 -12.95
C PRO A 5 3.14 -18.61 -13.43
N ARG A 6 2.38 -18.91 -14.50
CA ARG A 6 1.33 -18.02 -15.02
C ARG A 6 0.21 -17.82 -14.01
N LEU A 7 -0.09 -18.83 -13.20
CA LEU A 7 -1.13 -18.72 -12.18
C LEU A 7 -0.71 -17.72 -11.11
N ARG A 8 0.51 -17.84 -10.57
CA ARG A 8 1.03 -16.91 -9.56
C ARG A 8 0.98 -15.46 -10.05
N TRP A 9 1.44 -15.21 -11.27
CA TRP A 9 1.42 -13.87 -11.86
C TRP A 9 0.02 -13.30 -12.03
N LYS A 10 -0.98 -14.12 -12.44
CA LYS A 10 -2.38 -13.67 -12.50
C LYS A 10 -2.87 -13.16 -11.13
N TYR A 11 -2.59 -13.91 -10.06
CA TYR A 11 -2.95 -13.49 -8.70
C TYR A 11 -2.15 -12.27 -8.25
N ALA A 12 -0.85 -12.20 -8.55
CA ALA A 12 -0.03 -11.04 -8.21
C ALA A 12 -0.54 -9.75 -8.85
N VAL A 13 -0.84 -9.77 -10.15
CA VAL A 13 -1.39 -8.60 -10.84
C VAL A 13 -2.77 -8.24 -10.29
N ALA A 14 -3.67 -9.22 -10.14
CA ALA A 14 -5.02 -8.97 -9.64
C ALA A 14 -4.99 -8.36 -8.23
N PHE A 15 -4.22 -8.95 -7.32
CA PHE A 15 -4.13 -8.45 -5.95
C PHE A 15 -3.37 -7.13 -5.85
N ALA A 16 -2.37 -6.86 -6.70
CA ALA A 16 -1.71 -5.56 -6.74
C ALA A 16 -2.69 -4.44 -7.13
N VAL A 17 -3.46 -4.63 -8.21
CA VAL A 17 -4.46 -3.63 -8.64
C VAL A 17 -5.52 -3.43 -7.56
N VAL A 18 -6.08 -4.52 -7.03
CA VAL A 18 -7.13 -4.44 -6.01
C VAL A 18 -6.61 -3.79 -4.72
N SER A 19 -5.42 -4.17 -4.23
CA SER A 19 -4.88 -3.58 -3.01
C SER A 19 -4.46 -2.13 -3.21
N THR A 20 -3.89 -1.75 -4.36
CA THR A 20 -3.61 -0.34 -4.66
C THR A 20 -4.87 0.50 -4.59
N VAL A 21 -5.94 0.11 -5.29
CA VAL A 21 -7.20 0.88 -5.30
C VAL A 21 -7.83 0.92 -3.91
N ALA A 22 -7.88 -0.21 -3.21
CA ALA A 22 -8.53 -0.29 -1.89
C ALA A 22 -7.78 0.54 -0.84
N VAL A 23 -6.45 0.43 -0.80
CA VAL A 23 -5.64 1.16 0.18
C VAL A 23 -5.65 2.65 -0.11
N GLU A 24 -5.56 3.06 -1.38
CA GLU A 24 -5.67 4.48 -1.75
C GLU A 24 -7.03 5.05 -1.38
N ALA A 25 -8.12 4.34 -1.67
CA ALA A 25 -9.47 4.77 -1.32
C ALA A 25 -9.63 4.95 0.20
N VAL A 26 -9.12 4.02 1.00
CA VAL A 26 -9.11 4.15 2.47
C VAL A 26 -8.26 5.35 2.90
N THR A 27 -7.07 5.52 2.32
CA THR A 27 -6.15 6.59 2.68
C THR A 27 -6.77 7.96 2.38
N VAL A 28 -7.35 8.14 1.19
CA VAL A 28 -8.10 9.33 0.79
C VAL A 28 -9.30 9.56 1.71
N ALA A 29 -10.14 8.54 1.95
CA ALA A 29 -11.32 8.67 2.77
C ALA A 29 -10.99 9.10 4.20
N VAL A 30 -9.97 8.49 4.81
CA VAL A 30 -9.56 8.84 6.17
C VAL A 30 -8.88 10.21 6.21
N ARG A 31 -8.05 10.53 5.21
CA ARG A 31 -7.30 11.79 5.15
C ARG A 31 -8.20 13.00 4.93
N PHE A 32 -9.10 12.93 3.94
CA PHE A 32 -9.95 14.05 3.55
C PHE A 32 -11.31 14.04 4.27
N GLY A 33 -11.80 12.86 4.70
CA GLY A 33 -13.04 12.75 5.46
C GLY A 33 -12.93 13.27 6.90
N ALA A 34 -11.72 13.36 7.46
CA ALA A 34 -11.49 13.83 8.81
C ALA A 34 -11.40 15.37 8.95
N GLY A 35 -11.33 16.12 7.84
CA GLY A 35 -11.31 17.60 7.86
C GLY A 35 -10.08 18.26 8.50
N HIS A 36 -9.05 17.49 8.87
CA HIS A 36 -7.84 17.97 9.53
C HIS A 36 -6.75 18.41 8.53
N SER A 37 -6.00 19.45 8.89
CA SER A 37 -4.77 19.82 8.17
C SER A 37 -3.77 18.64 8.16
N ALA A 38 -2.80 18.65 7.24
CA ALA A 38 -1.79 17.57 7.17
C ALA A 38 -1.00 17.42 8.47
N ALA A 39 -0.64 18.53 9.09
CA ALA A 39 0.07 18.54 10.36
C ALA A 39 -0.78 17.96 11.49
N ASP A 40 -2.05 18.36 11.59
CA ASP A 40 -2.96 17.87 12.65
C ASP A 40 -3.27 16.37 12.49
N PHE A 41 -3.37 15.92 11.24
CA PHE A 41 -3.59 14.52 10.94
C PHE A 41 -2.39 13.67 11.31
N ILE A 42 -1.16 14.10 11.00
CA ILE A 42 0.06 13.42 11.46
C ILE A 42 0.09 13.39 13.00
N ALA A 43 -0.28 14.48 13.67
CA ALA A 43 -0.28 14.56 15.13
C ALA A 43 -1.34 13.67 15.81
N THR A 44 -2.45 13.36 15.15
CA THR A 44 -3.58 12.59 15.74
C THR A 44 -3.73 11.17 15.20
N ALA A 45 -3.12 10.85 14.05
CA ALA A 45 -3.28 9.57 13.42
C ALA A 45 -2.60 8.41 14.18
N PRO A 46 -3.19 7.20 14.19
CA PRO A 46 -2.59 6.01 14.77
C PRO A 46 -1.19 5.75 14.17
N PRO A 47 -0.16 5.50 15.01
CA PRO A 47 1.23 5.40 14.56
C PRO A 47 1.46 4.37 13.46
N LEU A 48 0.70 3.26 13.48
CA LEU A 48 1.00 2.09 12.65
C LEU A 48 0.50 2.15 11.20
N LEU A 49 -0.46 3.01 10.87
CA LEU A 49 -1.13 2.99 9.56
C LEU A 49 -0.99 4.28 8.76
N MET A 50 -0.79 5.44 9.41
CA MET A 50 -0.81 6.74 8.70
C MET A 50 0.34 7.68 9.08
N ARG A 51 1.11 7.37 10.13
CA ARG A 51 2.46 7.96 10.32
C ARG A 51 3.57 7.13 9.65
N ILE A 52 3.29 5.86 9.42
CA ILE A 52 4.18 4.89 8.80
C ILE A 52 3.66 4.68 7.38
N HIS A 53 4.48 4.95 6.37
CA HIS A 53 4.20 4.63 4.97
C HIS A 53 3.64 3.20 4.89
N HIS A 54 2.43 3.01 4.39
CA HIS A 54 1.80 1.69 4.40
C HIS A 54 2.57 0.71 3.50
N MET A 55 3.50 1.20 2.66
CA MET A 55 4.52 0.39 1.99
C MET A 55 5.33 -0.49 2.96
N PHE A 56 5.55 -0.11 4.23
CA PHE A 56 6.36 -0.88 5.17
C PHE A 56 5.75 -2.26 5.49
N TRP A 57 4.44 -2.43 5.33
CA TRP A 57 3.79 -3.73 5.44
C TRP A 57 4.22 -4.72 4.36
N CYS A 58 4.86 -4.27 3.27
CA CYS A 58 5.45 -5.18 2.30
C CYS A 58 6.57 -6.04 2.90
N ILE A 59 7.30 -5.56 3.92
CA ILE A 59 8.44 -6.26 4.52
C ILE A 59 7.99 -7.58 5.17
N PRO A 60 7.07 -7.61 6.16
CA PRO A 60 6.63 -8.86 6.76
C PRO A 60 5.91 -9.77 5.75
N LEU A 61 5.18 -9.21 4.78
CA LEU A 61 4.51 -9.99 3.73
C LEU A 61 5.51 -10.72 2.82
N LEU A 62 6.59 -10.02 2.42
CA LEU A 62 7.66 -10.61 1.61
C LEU A 62 8.53 -11.57 2.42
N ALA A 63 8.70 -11.36 3.73
CA ALA A 63 9.41 -12.28 4.61
C ALA A 63 8.71 -13.65 4.72
N VAL A 64 7.38 -13.68 4.67
CA VAL A 64 6.56 -14.91 4.69
C VAL A 64 6.51 -15.60 3.31
N LEU A 65 6.80 -14.88 2.23
CA LEU A 65 6.65 -15.36 0.86
C LEU A 65 7.38 -16.69 0.56
N PRO A 66 8.62 -16.95 1.04
CA PRO A 66 9.31 -18.22 0.82
C PRO A 66 8.56 -19.41 1.43
N ALA A 67 7.94 -19.25 2.61
CA ALA A 67 7.23 -20.31 3.31
C ALA A 67 6.00 -20.82 2.54
N VAL A 68 5.41 -19.96 1.72
CA VAL A 68 4.22 -20.27 0.92
C VAL A 68 4.49 -20.32 -0.58
N TRP A 69 5.76 -20.35 -1.00
CA TRP A 69 6.16 -20.26 -2.40
C TRP A 69 5.52 -21.34 -3.29
N GLN A 70 5.35 -22.55 -2.73
CA GLN A 70 4.70 -23.68 -3.40
C GLN A 70 3.21 -23.44 -3.69
N PHE A 71 2.52 -22.66 -2.86
CA PHE A 71 1.11 -22.32 -3.02
C PHE A 71 0.96 -21.13 -3.99
N GLN A 72 0.81 -21.43 -5.29
CA GLN A 72 0.86 -20.43 -6.36
C GLN A 72 -0.16 -19.28 -6.17
N LYS A 73 -1.37 -19.59 -5.69
CA LYS A 73 -2.42 -18.59 -5.42
C LYS A 73 -2.01 -17.66 -4.27
N THR A 74 -1.59 -18.26 -3.14
CA THR A 74 -1.22 -17.53 -1.92
C THR A 74 0.04 -16.69 -2.11
N SER A 75 1.10 -17.28 -2.68
CA SER A 75 2.33 -16.55 -3.00
C SER A 75 2.09 -15.43 -4.01
N GLY A 76 1.23 -15.66 -5.01
CA GLY A 76 0.81 -14.62 -5.95
C GLY A 76 0.07 -13.49 -5.25
N ALA A 77 -0.94 -13.81 -4.44
CA ALA A 77 -1.70 -12.82 -3.69
C ALA A 77 -0.82 -12.00 -2.73
N LEU A 78 0.06 -12.63 -1.96
CA LEU A 78 1.00 -11.94 -1.06
C LEU A 78 1.94 -11.01 -1.83
N LEU A 79 2.54 -11.49 -2.93
CA LEU A 79 3.39 -10.66 -3.78
C LEU A 79 2.59 -9.47 -4.35
N GLY A 80 1.37 -9.71 -4.81
CA GLY A 80 0.48 -8.67 -5.31
C GLY A 80 0.14 -7.62 -4.25
N ILE A 81 -0.27 -8.04 -3.05
CA ILE A 81 -0.57 -7.14 -1.94
C ILE A 81 0.65 -6.28 -1.59
N SER A 82 1.83 -6.90 -1.46
CA SER A 82 3.08 -6.18 -1.21
C SER A 82 3.37 -5.11 -2.26
N ILE A 83 3.23 -5.44 -3.55
CA ILE A 83 3.42 -4.48 -4.65
C ILE A 83 2.38 -3.36 -4.54
N GLY A 84 1.11 -3.71 -4.34
CA GLY A 84 0.05 -2.72 -4.35
C GLY A 84 0.11 -1.74 -3.17
N LEU A 85 0.63 -2.17 -2.01
CA LEU A 85 0.95 -1.29 -0.88
C LEU A 85 2.05 -0.29 -1.23
N VAL A 86 3.12 -0.73 -1.89
CA VAL A 86 4.19 0.19 -2.33
C VAL A 86 3.66 1.16 -3.38
N VAL A 87 2.92 0.68 -4.37
CA VAL A 87 2.38 1.51 -5.44
C VAL A 87 1.36 2.51 -4.89
N SER A 88 0.47 2.11 -3.99
CA SER A 88 -0.48 3.03 -3.35
C SER A 88 0.25 4.11 -2.56
N ASP A 89 1.29 3.77 -1.79
CA ASP A 89 2.01 4.76 -1.00
C ASP A 89 2.71 5.78 -1.91
N LEU A 90 3.36 5.32 -2.97
CA LEU A 90 3.98 6.19 -3.96
C LEU A 90 2.94 7.07 -4.67
N LEU A 91 1.81 6.51 -5.11
CA LEU A 91 0.73 7.29 -5.72
C LEU A 91 0.19 8.32 -4.74
N HIS A 92 -0.01 7.95 -3.48
CA HIS A 92 -0.52 8.85 -2.48
C HIS A 92 0.40 10.06 -2.28
N HIS A 93 1.69 9.80 -2.08
CA HIS A 93 2.67 10.85 -1.77
C HIS A 93 3.07 11.69 -2.99
N PHE A 94 3.16 11.09 -4.18
CA PHE A 94 3.69 11.77 -5.37
C PHE A 94 2.62 12.22 -6.37
N VAL A 95 1.39 11.71 -6.25
CA VAL A 95 0.29 12.08 -7.17
C VAL A 95 -0.86 12.67 -6.40
N VAL A 96 -1.44 11.94 -5.45
CA VAL A 96 -2.69 12.37 -4.80
C VAL A 96 -2.45 13.58 -3.92
N LEU A 97 -1.53 13.54 -2.96
CA LEU A 97 -1.26 14.67 -2.08
C LEU A 97 -0.89 15.95 -2.84
N PRO A 98 0.08 15.95 -3.78
CA PRO A 98 0.41 17.18 -4.53
C PRO A 98 -0.74 17.76 -5.35
N LEU A 99 -1.68 16.94 -5.82
CA LEU A 99 -2.85 17.39 -6.58
C LEU A 99 -4.02 17.83 -5.71
N THR A 100 -4.01 17.52 -4.42
CA THR A 100 -5.18 17.69 -3.53
C THR A 100 -4.92 18.56 -2.31
N VAL A 101 -3.65 18.82 -1.95
CA VAL A 101 -3.28 19.71 -0.85
C VAL A 101 -2.18 20.69 -1.26
N ASP A 102 -2.31 21.95 -0.85
CA ASP A 102 -1.32 23.01 -1.14
C ASP A 102 0.03 22.76 -0.45
N ASN A 103 0.02 22.02 0.66
CA ASN A 103 1.19 21.72 1.48
C ASN A 103 1.17 20.24 1.86
N THR A 104 2.08 19.47 1.26
CA THR A 104 2.23 18.02 1.47
C THR A 104 3.00 17.67 2.75
N GLY A 105 3.51 18.66 3.49
CA GLY A 105 4.38 18.47 4.66
C GLY A 105 5.79 17.97 4.31
N TRP A 106 6.15 17.90 3.02
CA TRP A 106 7.43 17.39 2.51
C TRP A 106 8.50 18.48 2.40
N HIS A 107 8.42 19.50 3.25
CA HIS A 107 9.50 20.48 3.42
C HIS A 107 10.51 19.82 4.35
N TRP A 108 11.63 19.37 3.80
CA TRP A 108 12.82 19.15 4.61
C TRP A 108 13.20 20.50 5.25
N PRO A 109 13.68 20.52 6.51
CA PRO A 109 14.15 21.74 7.15
C PRO A 109 15.28 22.40 6.37
#